data_AF-A0A0S4WSK0-F1
#
_entry.id   AF-A0A0S4WSK0-F1
#
_cell.length_a   1.000
_cell.length_b   1.000
_cell.length_c   1.000
_cell.angle_alpha   90.00
_cell.angle_beta   90.00
_cell.angle_gamma   90.00
#
_symmetry.space_group_name_H-M   'P 1'
#
loop_
_entity.id
_entity.type
_entity.pdbx_description
1 polymer ?
#
loop_
_entity_poly.entity_id
_entity_poly.type
_entity_poly.pdbx_seq_one_letter_code
_entity_poly.pdbx_strand_id
1 'polypeptide(L)'
;MGSQFGHTAIVIDGIEYGRAHPGWDRDTKERYLYRQQVSMHRDSWGYVLKVTASEKQIMLSEIRKRMAENKLYSIADNSCSSNLAEILEAAGIQAHDPRFEFMDTISPSDLMVGLKHSRRLLRENVYPKK
;
A
#
# COMPACT_ATOMS: atom_id res chain seq x y z
N MET A 1 8.52 18.41 -9.39
CA MET A 1 9.27 17.21 -8.94
C MET A 1 8.28 16.07 -8.85
N GLY A 2 8.44 15.01 -9.64
CA GLY A 2 7.54 13.85 -9.62
C GLY A 2 8.02 12.80 -8.61
N SER A 3 7.08 12.10 -7.97
CA SER A 3 7.40 10.94 -7.14
C SER A 3 8.10 9.87 -7.98
N GLN A 4 9.22 9.33 -7.48
CA GLN A 4 9.87 8.14 -8.06
C GLN A 4 9.05 6.86 -7.81
N PHE A 5 8.09 6.92 -6.87
CA PHE A 5 7.18 5.84 -6.54
C PHE A 5 5.87 5.99 -7.31
N GLY A 6 5.61 5.05 -8.21
CA GLY A 6 4.42 5.06 -9.08
C GLY A 6 3.26 4.17 -8.63
N HIS A 7 3.44 3.35 -7.59
CA HIS A 7 2.43 2.42 -7.09
C HIS A 7 2.74 1.96 -5.67
N THR A 8 1.71 1.55 -4.92
CA THR A 8 1.84 0.92 -3.60
C THR A 8 0.84 -0.24 -3.48
N ALA A 9 1.20 -1.25 -2.71
CA ALA A 9 0.39 -2.42 -2.43
C ALA A 9 0.67 -2.92 -1.00
N ILE A 10 -0.26 -3.69 -0.44
CA ILE A 10 -0.13 -4.23 0.91
C ILE A 10 -0.04 -5.75 0.87
N VAL A 11 0.87 -6.32 1.67
CA VAL A 11 1.01 -7.77 1.80
C VAL A 11 0.54 -8.20 3.19
N ILE A 12 -0.45 -9.09 3.25
CA ILE A 12 -0.96 -9.68 4.49
C ILE A 12 -0.94 -11.20 4.33
N ASP A 13 -0.33 -11.90 5.29
CA ASP A 13 -0.22 -13.37 5.29
C ASP A 13 0.33 -13.95 3.96
N GLY A 14 1.28 -13.26 3.34
CA GLY A 14 1.92 -13.67 2.08
C GLY A 14 1.13 -13.35 0.81
N ILE A 15 -0.07 -12.78 0.94
CA ILE A 15 -0.90 -12.35 -0.18
C ILE A 15 -0.78 -10.84 -0.36
N GLU A 16 -0.46 -10.42 -1.57
CA GLU A 16 -0.48 -9.04 -2.00
C GLU A 16 -1.90 -8.62 -2.40
N TYR A 17 -2.23 -7.38 -2.05
CA TYR A 17 -3.45 -6.69 -2.44
C TYR A 17 -3.07 -5.28 -2.90
N GLY A 18 -3.46 -4.93 -4.12
CA GLY A 18 -3.11 -3.64 -4.71
C GLY A 18 -4.23 -3.10 -5.58
N ARG A 19 -4.53 -1.80 -5.48
CA ARG A 19 -5.45 -1.13 -6.40
C ARG A 19 -4.68 -0.60 -7.61
N ALA A 20 -4.84 -1.23 -8.76
CA ALA A 20 -4.30 -0.72 -10.04
C ALA A 20 -5.36 0.08 -10.79
N HIS A 21 -5.07 0.67 -11.96
CA HIS A 21 -6.09 1.35 -12.76
C HIS A 21 -7.28 0.44 -13.17
N PRO A 22 -7.06 -0.78 -13.72
CA PRO A 22 -8.16 -1.63 -14.20
C PRO A 22 -8.99 -2.29 -13.09
N GLY A 23 -8.44 -2.48 -11.89
CA GLY A 23 -9.13 -3.18 -10.81
C GLY A 23 -8.25 -3.40 -9.57
N TRP A 24 -8.78 -4.18 -8.63
CA TRP A 24 -7.98 -4.78 -7.57
C TRP A 24 -7.16 -5.95 -8.11
N ASP A 25 -5.88 -5.97 -7.77
CA ASP A 25 -4.99 -7.10 -7.96
C ASP A 25 -4.88 -7.90 -6.64
N ARG A 26 -4.71 -9.20 -6.80
CA ARG A 26 -4.48 -10.15 -5.71
C ARG A 26 -3.54 -11.23 -6.20
N ASP A 27 -2.32 -11.25 -5.67
CA ASP A 27 -1.33 -12.28 -5.99
C ASP A 27 -0.59 -12.75 -4.74
N THR A 28 0.28 -13.73 -4.88
CA THR A 28 1.29 -14.06 -3.87
C THR A 28 2.37 -12.98 -3.84
N LYS A 29 2.97 -12.74 -2.66
CA LYS A 29 4.10 -11.83 -2.50
C LYS A 29 5.23 -12.14 -3.50
N GLU A 30 5.53 -13.42 -3.70
CA GLU A 30 6.62 -13.89 -4.54
C GLU A 30 6.37 -13.52 -6.01
N ARG A 31 5.16 -13.78 -6.51
CA ARG A 31 4.78 -13.44 -7.89
C ARG A 31 4.68 -11.94 -8.10
N TYR A 32 4.13 -11.20 -7.14
CA TYR A 32 4.09 -9.75 -7.17
C TYR A 32 5.51 -9.17 -7.29
N LEU A 33 6.42 -9.56 -6.39
CA LEU A 33 7.80 -9.08 -6.39
C LEU A 33 8.53 -9.47 -7.68
N TYR A 34 8.36 -10.71 -8.15
CA TYR A 34 8.94 -11.13 -9.42
C TYR A 34 8.47 -10.25 -10.58
N ARG A 35 7.17 -9.96 -10.65
CA ARG A 35 6.60 -9.08 -11.68
C ARG A 35 7.17 -7.66 -11.60
N GLN A 36 7.29 -7.09 -10.40
CA GLN A 36 7.91 -5.75 -10.23
C GLN A 36 9.38 -5.75 -10.67
N GLN A 37 10.16 -6.73 -10.20
CA GLN A 37 11.62 -6.76 -10.41
C GLN A 37 12.01 -7.12 -11.86
N VAL A 38 11.32 -8.09 -12.48
CA VAL A 38 11.70 -8.67 -13.77
C VAL A 38 10.83 -8.12 -14.90
N SER A 39 9.51 -8.28 -14.80
CA SER A 39 8.60 -7.91 -15.90
C SER A 39 8.46 -6.40 -16.07
N MET A 40 8.47 -5.66 -14.96
CA MET A 40 8.29 -4.19 -14.96
C MET A 40 9.62 -3.44 -14.77
N HIS A 41 10.71 -4.14 -14.43
CA HIS A 41 12.04 -3.58 -14.20
C HIS A 41 12.06 -2.42 -13.18
N ARG A 42 11.38 -2.61 -12.04
CA ARG A 42 11.23 -1.62 -10.96
C ARG A 42 11.93 -2.06 -9.68
N ASP A 43 12.54 -1.09 -9.01
CA ASP A 43 12.94 -1.23 -7.60
C ASP A 43 11.70 -1.11 -6.70
N SER A 44 11.64 -1.88 -5.61
CA SER A 44 10.53 -1.83 -4.65
C SER A 44 11.05 -1.71 -3.22
N TRP A 45 10.37 -0.91 -2.40
CA TRP A 45 10.64 -0.75 -0.97
C TRP A 45 9.46 -1.31 -0.17
N GLY A 46 9.74 -2.22 0.76
CA GLY A 46 8.74 -2.85 1.62
C GLY A 46 8.93 -2.49 3.09
N TYR A 47 7.87 -1.98 3.71
CA TYR A 47 7.85 -1.59 5.12
C TYR A 47 7.06 -2.63 5.93
N VAL A 48 7.73 -3.40 6.78
CA VAL A 48 7.08 -4.45 7.57
C VAL A 48 6.62 -3.87 8.90
N LEU A 49 5.31 -3.87 9.13
CA LEU A 49 4.71 -3.30 10.35
C LEU A 49 4.34 -4.39 11.35
N LYS A 50 4.48 -4.06 12.64
CA LYS A 50 3.90 -4.83 13.75
C LYS A 50 2.41 -4.50 13.84
N VAL A 51 1.58 -5.54 13.65
CA VAL A 51 0.12 -5.47 13.76
C VAL A 51 -0.39 -6.57 14.70
N THR A 52 -1.46 -6.29 15.42
CA THR A 52 -2.17 -7.28 16.23
C THR A 52 -3.08 -8.15 15.35
N ALA A 53 -3.56 -9.27 15.90
CA ALA A 53 -4.50 -10.13 15.19
C ALA A 53 -5.82 -9.39 14.85
N SER A 54 -6.31 -8.55 15.76
CA SER A 54 -7.54 -7.75 15.55
C SER A 54 -7.34 -6.70 14.46
N GLU A 55 -6.25 -5.94 14.50
CA GLU A 55 -5.89 -4.97 13.45
C GLU A 55 -5.82 -5.64 12.07
N LYS A 56 -5.14 -6.80 11.99
CA LYS A 56 -5.06 -7.58 10.74
C LYS A 56 -6.44 -8.00 10.23
N GLN A 57 -7.35 -8.41 11.11
CA GLN A 57 -8.72 -8.78 10.72
C GLN A 57 -9.51 -7.59 10.18
N ILE A 58 -9.37 -6.41 10.80
CA ILE A 58 -9.98 -5.17 10.32
C ILE A 58 -9.47 -4.85 8.91
N MET A 59 -8.15 -4.86 8.72
CA MET A 59 -7.52 -4.59 7.42
C MET A 59 -8.02 -5.54 6.32
N LEU A 60 -8.05 -6.85 6.61
CA LEU A 60 -8.56 -7.86 5.67
C LEU A 60 -10.05 -7.68 5.37
N SER A 61 -10.85 -7.25 6.35
CA SER A 61 -12.27 -6.98 6.15
C SER A 61 -12.48 -5.81 5.19
N GLU A 62 -11.76 -4.70 5.40
CA GLU A 62 -11.83 -3.53 4.53
C GLU A 62 -11.36 -3.82 3.10
N ILE A 63 -10.26 -4.56 2.95
CA ILE A 63 -9.79 -5.02 1.64
C ILE A 63 -10.89 -5.82 0.92
N ARG A 64 -11.47 -6.82 1.59
CA ARG A 64 -12.53 -7.66 0.98
C ARG A 64 -13.75 -6.83 0.58
N LYS A 65 -14.18 -5.90 1.43
CA LYS A 65 -15.30 -4.99 1.15
C LYS A 65 -15.01 -4.15 -0.10
N ARG A 66 -13.85 -3.51 -0.18
CA ARG A 66 -13.44 -2.66 -1.31
C ARG A 66 -13.27 -3.45 -2.61
N MET A 67 -12.75 -4.67 -2.53
CA MET A 67 -12.67 -5.59 -3.68
C MET A 67 -14.06 -5.98 -4.19
N ALA A 68 -15.02 -6.22 -3.30
CA ALA A 68 -16.40 -6.54 -3.67
C ALA A 68 -17.14 -5.33 -4.27
N GLU A 69 -16.90 -4.12 -3.75
CA GLU A 69 -17.45 -2.89 -4.31
C GLU A 69 -16.84 -2.54 -5.67
N ASN A 70 -15.54 -2.83 -5.86
CA ASN A 70 -14.75 -2.55 -7.06
C ASN A 70 -15.01 -1.18 -7.70
N LYS A 71 -15.12 -0.14 -6.85
CA LYS A 71 -15.32 1.25 -7.29
C LYS A 71 -14.29 1.66 -8.34
N LEU A 72 -14.68 2.53 -9.27
CA LEU A 72 -13.79 3.05 -10.32
C LEU A 72 -12.58 3.76 -9.72
N TYR A 73 -11.44 3.64 -10.40
CA TYR A 73 -10.19 4.22 -9.93
C TYR A 73 -10.32 5.74 -9.95
N SER A 74 -9.89 6.38 -8.88
CA SER A 74 -9.84 7.83 -8.77
C SER A 74 -8.53 8.22 -8.10
N ILE A 75 -7.88 9.27 -8.59
CA ILE A 75 -6.59 9.72 -8.04
C ILE A 75 -6.78 10.27 -6.62
N ALA A 76 -7.90 10.96 -6.36
CA ALA A 76 -8.16 11.61 -5.08
C ALA A 76 -8.53 10.62 -3.97
N ASP A 77 -9.52 9.77 -4.20
CA ASP A 77 -10.19 9.00 -3.14
C ASP A 77 -10.16 7.47 -3.32
N ASN A 78 -9.85 6.95 -4.52
CA ASN A 78 -9.81 5.50 -4.76
C ASN A 78 -8.57 5.06 -5.55
N SER A 79 -7.41 5.55 -5.13
CA SER A 79 -6.11 5.27 -5.71
C SER A 79 -5.42 4.13 -4.96
N CYS A 80 -4.25 3.69 -5.43
CA CYS A 80 -3.43 2.74 -4.67
C CYS A 80 -3.08 3.25 -3.26
N SER A 81 -2.71 4.53 -3.16
CA SER A 81 -2.28 5.14 -1.91
C SER A 81 -3.44 5.45 -0.96
N SER A 82 -4.54 6.03 -1.47
CA SER A 82 -5.69 6.37 -0.61
C SER A 82 -6.31 5.10 -0.01
N ASN A 83 -6.42 4.03 -0.81
CA ASN A 83 -6.90 2.76 -0.30
C ASN A 83 -6.02 2.21 0.82
N LEU A 84 -4.70 2.22 0.63
CA LEU A 84 -3.77 1.73 1.65
C LEU A 84 -3.80 2.58 2.91
N ALA A 85 -3.86 3.91 2.76
CA ALA A 85 -3.98 4.84 3.88
C ALA A 85 -5.23 4.55 4.71
N GLU A 86 -6.39 4.47 4.07
CA GLU A 86 -7.68 4.25 4.74
C GLU A 86 -7.78 2.83 5.35
N ILE A 87 -7.21 1.81 4.71
CA ILE A 87 -7.14 0.44 5.27
C ILE A 87 -6.31 0.43 6.56
N LEU A 88 -5.18 1.14 6.58
CA LEU A 88 -4.34 1.26 7.77
C LEU A 88 -5.01 2.10 8.85
N GLU A 89 -5.65 3.20 8.46
CA GLU A 89 -6.39 4.08 9.37
C GLU A 89 -7.56 3.35 10.04
N ALA A 90 -8.32 2.54 9.30
CA ALA A 90 -9.39 1.70 9.86
C ALA A 90 -8.88 0.77 10.98
N ALA A 91 -7.61 0.35 10.90
CA ALA A 91 -6.94 -0.44 11.93
C ALA A 91 -6.22 0.42 13.00
N GLY A 92 -6.44 1.73 13.04
CA GLY A 92 -5.82 2.66 13.98
C GLY A 92 -4.32 2.88 13.70
N ILE A 93 -3.88 2.70 12.47
CA ILE A 93 -2.48 2.87 12.03
C ILE A 93 -2.40 4.08 11.11
N GLN A 94 -1.88 5.19 11.63
CA GLN A 94 -1.62 6.36 10.82
C GLN A 94 -0.42 6.11 9.88
N ALA A 95 -0.67 6.18 8.57
CA ALA A 95 0.32 5.86 7.52
C ALA A 95 0.85 7.08 6.75
N HIS A 96 0.21 8.24 6.93
CA HIS A 96 0.59 9.52 6.33
C HIS A 96 0.27 10.65 7.32
N ASP A 97 0.81 11.84 7.10
CA ASP A 97 0.51 13.03 7.88
C ASP A 97 -0.34 13.99 7.02
N PRO A 98 -1.61 14.24 7.40
CA PRO A 98 -2.54 15.01 6.59
C PRO A 98 -2.12 16.46 6.37
N ARG A 99 -1.17 16.98 7.18
CA ARG A 99 -0.63 18.34 7.01
C ARG A 99 0.29 18.46 5.79
N PHE A 100 0.76 17.34 5.25
CA PHE A 100 1.67 17.31 4.10
C PHE A 100 1.00 16.83 2.82
N GLU A 101 -0.33 16.61 2.84
CA GLU A 101 -1.09 16.27 1.64
C GLU A 101 -1.09 17.43 0.65
N PHE A 102 -0.88 17.09 -0.63
CA PHE A 102 -0.99 18.05 -1.72
C PHE A 102 -2.31 17.85 -2.44
N MET A 103 -3.18 18.86 -2.43
CA MET A 103 -4.52 18.83 -3.05
C MET A 103 -5.35 17.59 -2.63
N ASP A 104 -5.38 17.30 -1.32
CA ASP A 104 -6.14 16.20 -0.72
C ASP A 104 -5.85 14.82 -1.37
N THR A 105 -4.64 14.66 -1.93
CA THR A 105 -4.22 13.44 -2.61
C THR A 105 -3.05 12.83 -1.86
N ILE A 106 -3.19 11.54 -1.51
CA ILE A 106 -2.14 10.77 -0.86
C ILE A 106 -1.23 10.16 -1.93
N SER A 107 0.04 10.51 -1.94
CA SER A 107 1.04 9.92 -2.84
C SER A 107 1.71 8.69 -2.21
N PRO A 108 2.31 7.80 -3.01
CA PRO A 108 3.10 6.69 -2.46
C PRO A 108 4.30 7.17 -1.61
N SER A 109 4.86 8.36 -1.92
CA SER A 109 5.91 8.97 -1.10
C SER A 109 5.42 9.40 0.28
N ASP A 110 4.17 9.85 0.41
CA ASP A 110 3.60 10.25 1.71
C ASP A 110 3.46 9.05 2.63
N LEU A 111 2.99 7.92 2.07
CA LEU A 111 2.96 6.64 2.77
C LEU A 111 4.36 6.20 3.19
N MET A 112 5.35 6.29 2.30
CA MET A 112 6.72 5.94 2.65
C MET A 112 7.21 6.76 3.86
N VAL A 113 7.06 8.08 3.82
CA VAL A 113 7.52 8.97 4.89
C VAL A 113 6.79 8.62 6.20
N GLY A 114 5.46 8.50 6.17
CA GLY A 114 4.68 8.18 7.36
C GLY A 114 5.03 6.80 7.95
N LEU A 115 5.16 5.77 7.11
CA LEU A 115 5.53 4.43 7.55
C LEU A 115 6.96 4.36 8.11
N LYS A 116 7.90 5.10 7.52
CA LYS A 116 9.29 5.19 8.00
C LYS A 116 9.40 5.79 9.40
N HIS A 117 8.50 6.72 9.74
CA HIS A 117 8.44 7.32 11.07
C HIS A 117 7.52 6.57 12.05
N SER A 118 6.84 5.52 11.61
CA SER A 118 5.95 4.74 12.47
C SER A 118 6.72 3.92 13.51
N ARG A 119 6.31 4.00 14.78
CA ARG A 119 6.82 3.13 15.86
C ARG A 119 6.47 1.65 15.66
N ARG A 120 5.60 1.34 14.70
CA ARG A 120 5.21 -0.03 14.34
C ARG A 120 6.16 -0.64 13.32
N LEU A 121 7.04 0.14 12.67
CA LEU A 121 7.97 -0.37 11.69
C LEU A 121 8.98 -1.32 12.34
N LEU A 122 9.00 -2.57 11.87
CA LEU A 122 9.93 -3.60 12.31
C LEU A 122 11.19 -3.64 11.44
N ARG A 123 11.02 -3.49 10.12
CA ARG A 123 12.12 -3.46 9.16
C ARG A 123 11.70 -2.89 7.81
N GLU A 124 12.69 -2.36 7.11
CA GLU A 124 12.61 -2.02 5.69
C GLU A 124 13.26 -3.15 4.86
N ASN A 125 12.70 -3.46 3.71
CA ASN A 125 13.31 -4.38 2.74
C ASN A 125 13.38 -3.67 1.38
N VAL A 126 14.54 -3.76 0.73
CA VAL A 126 14.73 -3.26 -0.63
C VAL A 126 14.77 -4.44 -1.57
N TYR A 127 13.97 -4.39 -2.62
CA TYR A 127 13.89 -5.39 -3.67
C TYR A 127 14.34 -4.73 -4.99
N PRO A 128 15.63 -4.80 -5.33
CA PRO A 128 16.15 -4.16 -6.53
C PRO A 128 15.64 -4.90 -7.77
N LYS A 129 15.53 -4.18 -8.89
CA LYS A 129 15.23 -4.78 -10.20
C LYS A 129 16.20 -5.92 -10.56
N LYS A 130 15.71 -6.88 -11.35
CA LYS A 130 16.45 -8.07 -11.80
C LYS A 130 16.59 -8.07 -13.32
#